data_AF-A0AAP9DDL4-F1
#
_entry.id   AF-A0AAP9DDL4-F1
#
_cell.length_a   1.000
_cell.length_b   1.000
_cell.length_c   1.000
_cell.angle_alpha   90.00
_cell.angle_beta   90.00
_cell.angle_gamma   90.00
#
_symmetry.space_group_name_H-M   'P 1'
#
loop_
_entity.id
_entity.type
_entity.pdbx_description
1 polymer ?
#
loop_
_entity_poly.entity_id
_entity_poly.type
_entity_poly.pdbx_seq_one_letter_code
_entity_poly.pdbx_strand_id
1 'polypeptide(L)'
;MKIKKVHIVFFLLLITWFFLPSTLFVNEKTKRFDMVSPDGKYKVDIYHAKIISPLSLYKYLKNEDYYFILYDVEGKVIFKPSPFYGTSEVAAYDSIEFLYGTDKELLYPGELGYDGYVLK
;
A
#
# COMPACT_ATOMS: atom_id res chain seq x y z
N MET A 1 -21.52 -4.73 -36.98
CA MET A 1 -21.72 -5.43 -35.70
C MET A 1 -22.25 -4.43 -34.67
N LYS A 2 -23.50 -4.55 -34.19
CA LYS A 2 -24.05 -3.59 -33.20
C LYS A 2 -23.55 -3.98 -31.81
N ILE A 3 -22.66 -3.17 -31.23
CA ILE A 3 -22.21 -3.37 -29.85
C ILE A 3 -23.43 -3.14 -28.94
N LYS A 4 -23.87 -4.18 -28.24
CA LYS A 4 -24.98 -4.07 -27.28
C LYS A 4 -24.46 -3.37 -26.01
N LYS A 5 -25.30 -2.58 -25.34
CA LYS A 5 -24.95 -1.91 -24.06
C LYS A 5 -24.31 -2.86 -23.03
N VAL A 6 -24.76 -4.12 -22.99
CA VAL A 6 -24.19 -5.17 -22.13
C VAL A 6 -22.70 -5.43 -22.40
N HIS A 7 -22.25 -5.35 -23.66
CA HIS A 7 -20.85 -5.57 -24.01
C HIS A 7 -19.97 -4.41 -23.53
N ILE A 8 -20.50 -3.18 -23.57
CA ILE A 8 -19.81 -1.99 -23.04
C ILE A 8 -19.64 -2.12 -21.53
N VAL A 9 -20.71 -2.47 -20.81
CA VAL A 9 -20.66 -2.68 -19.36
C VAL A 9 -19.64 -3.77 -19.01
N PHE A 10 -19.68 -4.90 -19.71
CA PHE A 10 -18.73 -5.99 -19.49
C PHE A 10 -17.28 -5.57 -19.76
N PHE A 11 -17.04 -4.82 -20.85
CA PHE A 11 -15.72 -4.31 -21.18
C PHE A 11 -15.19 -3.34 -20.10
N LEU A 12 -16.04 -2.47 -19.56
CA LEU A 12 -15.67 -1.59 -18.46
C LEU A 12 -15.34 -2.38 -17.19
N LEU A 13 -16.10 -3.42 -16.86
CA LEU A 13 -15.79 -4.29 -15.72
C LEU A 13 -14.44 -5.00 -15.89
N LEU A 14 -14.12 -5.46 -17.11
CA LEU A 14 -12.82 -6.05 -17.41
C LEU A 14 -11.67 -5.06 -17.23
N ILE A 15 -11.82 -3.81 -17.71
CA ILE A 15 -10.80 -2.77 -17.50
C ILE A 15 -10.63 -2.49 -16.00
N THR A 16 -11.74 -2.31 -15.27
CA THR A 16 -11.68 -2.07 -13.83
C THR A 16 -10.99 -3.23 -13.11
N TRP A 17 -11.31 -4.48 -13.43
CA TRP A 17 -10.64 -5.64 -12.86
C TRP A 17 -9.16 -5.71 -13.21
N PHE A 18 -8.79 -5.36 -14.46
CA PHE A 18 -7.41 -5.38 -14.93
C PHE A 18 -6.50 -4.46 -14.08
N PHE A 19 -7.01 -3.26 -13.77
CA PHE A 19 -6.29 -2.23 -13.01
C PHE A 19 -6.67 -2.18 -11.53
N LEU A 20 -7.39 -3.17 -11.00
CA LEU A 20 -7.85 -3.16 -9.61
C LEU A 20 -6.64 -3.31 -8.67
N PRO A 21 -6.30 -2.31 -7.83
CA PRO A 21 -5.19 -2.42 -6.91
C PRO A 21 -5.57 -3.30 -5.71
N SER A 22 -4.70 -4.26 -5.38
CA SER A 22 -4.91 -5.18 -4.25
C SER A 22 -4.85 -4.48 -2.89
N THR A 23 -4.11 -3.37 -2.80
CA THR A 23 -3.96 -2.55 -1.59
C THR A 23 -5.30 -1.98 -1.09
N LEU A 24 -6.33 -1.90 -1.94
CA LEU A 24 -7.68 -1.48 -1.53
C LEU A 24 -8.32 -2.44 -0.51
N PHE A 25 -7.91 -3.71 -0.53
CA PHE A 25 -8.48 -4.76 0.32
C PHE A 25 -7.52 -5.12 1.45
N VAL A 26 -7.57 -4.33 2.52
CA VAL A 26 -6.77 -4.58 3.73
C VAL A 26 -7.25 -5.87 4.39
N ASN A 27 -6.30 -6.74 4.72
CA ASN A 27 -6.60 -8.04 5.32
C ASN A 27 -5.58 -8.35 6.42
N GLU A 28 -6.06 -8.47 7.66
CA GLU A 28 -5.20 -8.78 8.81
C GLU A 28 -4.41 -10.09 8.64
N LYS A 29 -4.93 -11.06 7.89
CA LYS A 29 -4.21 -12.32 7.61
C LYS A 29 -2.99 -12.14 6.71
N THR A 30 -2.87 -11.00 6.03
CA THR A 30 -1.71 -10.68 5.19
C THR A 30 -0.77 -9.67 5.83
N LYS A 31 -1.06 -9.22 7.06
CA LYS A 31 -0.10 -8.46 7.86
C LYS A 31 1.15 -9.34 8.08
N ARG A 32 2.32 -8.75 7.87
CA ARG A 32 3.61 -9.43 8.04
C ARG A 32 4.34 -8.95 9.27
N PHE A 33 4.34 -7.64 9.49
CA PHE A 33 4.98 -7.03 10.65
C PHE A 33 4.41 -5.65 10.92
N ASP A 34 4.79 -5.11 12.06
CA ASP A 34 4.48 -3.75 12.46
C ASP A 34 5.63 -3.07 13.17
N MET A 35 5.58 -1.75 13.16
CA MET A 35 6.50 -0.88 13.87
C MET A 35 5.69 0.15 14.64
N VAL A 36 6.10 0.42 15.87
CA VAL A 36 5.52 1.47 16.71
C VAL A 36 6.51 2.62 16.78
N SER A 37 6.01 3.85 16.73
CA SER A 37 6.86 5.04 16.81
C SER A 37 7.55 5.14 18.19
N PRO A 38 8.70 5.83 18.29
CA PRO A 38 9.43 5.97 19.55
C PRO A 38 8.62 6.57 20.72
N ASP A 39 7.63 7.43 20.42
CA ASP A 39 6.73 8.01 21.43
C ASP A 39 5.47 7.17 21.69
N GLY A 40 5.33 6.01 21.03
CA GLY A 40 4.19 5.12 21.15
C GLY A 40 2.90 5.66 20.53
N LYS A 41 2.95 6.80 19.83
CA LYS A 41 1.75 7.49 19.33
C LYS A 41 1.24 6.99 17.99
N TYR A 42 2.10 6.32 17.23
CA TYR A 42 1.80 5.89 15.89
C TYR A 42 2.25 4.45 15.69
N LYS A 43 1.57 3.78 14.77
CA LYS A 43 1.89 2.41 14.40
C LYS A 43 1.78 2.26 12.89
N VAL A 44 2.77 1.62 12.28
CA VAL A 44 2.71 1.21 10.88
C VAL A 44 2.52 -0.29 10.82
N ASP A 45 1.49 -0.73 10.12
CA ASP A 45 1.33 -2.14 9.74
C ASP A 45 1.76 -2.32 8.29
N ILE A 46 2.55 -3.37 8.04
CA ILE A 46 3.02 -3.74 6.71
C ILE A 46 2.37 -5.06 6.27
N TYR A 47 1.85 -5.04 5.06
CA TYR A 47 1.02 -6.07 4.49
C TYR A 47 1.61 -6.61 3.20
N HIS A 48 1.48 -7.92 3.03
CA HIS A 48 1.72 -8.60 1.76
C HIS A 48 0.46 -8.52 0.88
N ALA A 49 0.62 -8.04 -0.34
CA ALA A 49 -0.46 -7.81 -1.28
C ALA A 49 -0.90 -9.12 -1.95
N LYS A 50 -2.22 -9.34 -2.05
CA LYS A 50 -2.77 -10.50 -2.76
C LYS A 50 -2.80 -10.27 -4.27
N ILE A 51 -2.65 -11.35 -5.02
CA ILE A 51 -2.85 -11.37 -6.46
C ILE A 51 -4.35 -11.54 -6.74
N ILE A 52 -5.04 -10.43 -7.02
CA ILE A 52 -6.49 -10.39 -7.31
C ILE A 52 -6.83 -9.83 -8.70
N SER A 53 -5.83 -9.27 -9.37
CA SER A 53 -5.91 -8.62 -10.69
C SER A 53 -4.59 -8.80 -11.46
N PRO A 54 -4.61 -8.65 -12.79
CA PRO A 54 -3.40 -8.56 -13.61
C PRO A 54 -2.40 -7.52 -13.10
N LEU A 55 -2.86 -6.34 -12.66
CA LEU A 55 -2.00 -5.33 -12.05
C LEU A 55 -1.28 -5.85 -10.79
N SER A 56 -2.00 -6.49 -9.87
CA SER A 56 -1.38 -7.04 -8.65
C SER A 56 -0.43 -8.20 -8.96
N LEU A 57 -0.70 -9.00 -10.00
CA LEU A 57 0.24 -10.00 -10.50
C LEU A 57 1.51 -9.35 -11.07
N TYR A 58 1.36 -8.28 -11.84
CA TYR A 58 2.50 -7.52 -12.36
C TYR A 58 3.39 -6.99 -11.24
N LYS A 59 2.79 -6.40 -10.20
CA LYS A 59 3.50 -5.93 -8.99
C LYS A 59 4.22 -7.07 -8.27
N TYR A 60 3.57 -8.22 -8.10
CA TYR A 60 4.19 -9.43 -7.55
C TYR A 60 5.42 -9.87 -8.35
N LEU A 61 5.31 -9.94 -9.67
CA LEU A 61 6.44 -10.32 -10.55
C LEU A 61 7.59 -9.29 -10.53
N LYS A 62 7.30 -8.05 -10.13
CA LYS A 62 8.30 -6.98 -9.95
C LYS A 62 8.88 -6.90 -8.54
N ASN A 63 8.48 -7.80 -7.63
CA ASN A 63 8.84 -7.71 -6.21
C ASN A 63 8.39 -6.37 -5.60
N GLU A 64 7.17 -5.94 -5.93
CA GLU A 64 6.52 -4.72 -5.45
C GLU A 64 5.18 -5.04 -4.76
N ASP A 65 5.10 -6.17 -4.08
CA ASP A 65 3.90 -6.73 -3.47
C ASP A 65 3.81 -6.49 -1.95
N TYR A 66 4.53 -5.51 -1.42
CA TYR A 66 4.37 -5.04 -0.05
C TYR A 66 3.83 -3.60 -0.02
N TYR A 67 2.92 -3.33 0.91
CA TYR A 67 2.39 -2.00 1.19
C TYR A 67 2.20 -1.79 2.69
N PHE A 68 2.01 -0.55 3.10
CA PHE A 68 1.86 -0.22 4.52
C PHE A 68 0.65 0.68 4.76
N ILE A 69 0.23 0.75 6.02
CA ILE A 69 -0.78 1.68 6.50
C ILE A 69 -0.31 2.23 7.83
N LEU A 70 -0.42 3.56 8.01
CA LEU A 70 -0.09 4.27 9.24
C LEU A 70 -1.37 4.52 10.04
N TYR A 71 -1.30 4.23 11.33
CA TYR A 71 -2.36 4.35 12.31
C TYR A 71 -1.95 5.23 13.49
N ASP A 72 -2.93 5.82 14.17
CA ASP A 72 -2.76 6.42 15.49
C ASP A 72 -2.89 5.37 16.62
N VAL A 73 -2.73 5.82 17.86
CA VAL A 73 -2.90 5.00 19.08
C VAL A 73 -4.28 4.37 19.23
N GLU A 74 -5.31 4.94 18.61
CA GLU A 74 -6.69 4.43 18.66
C GLU A 74 -6.96 3.44 17.54
N GLY A 75 -5.99 3.17 16.67
CA GLY A 75 -6.11 2.27 15.53
C GLY A 75 -6.82 2.90 14.33
N LYS A 76 -6.95 4.22 14.28
CA LYS A 76 -7.52 4.93 13.14
C LYS A 76 -6.44 5.16 12.08
N VAL A 77 -6.80 4.93 10.82
CA VAL A 77 -5.93 5.18 9.66
C VAL A 77 -5.63 6.68 9.56
N ILE A 78 -4.36 7.03 9.66
CA ILE A 78 -3.86 8.40 9.45
C ILE A 78 -3.41 8.56 8.01
N PHE A 79 -2.68 7.57 7.49
CA PHE A 79 -2.11 7.63 6.15
C PHE A 79 -2.11 6.26 5.49
N LYS A 80 -2.38 6.29 4.19
CA LYS A 80 -2.23 5.16 3.29
C LYS A 80 -1.54 5.69 2.03
N PRO A 81 -0.49 5.03 1.53
CA PRO A 81 0.13 5.42 0.28
C PRO A 81 -0.86 5.22 -0.88
N SER A 82 -0.46 5.67 -2.08
CA SER A 82 -1.24 5.46 -3.31
C SER A 82 -1.76 4.01 -3.41
N PRO A 83 -2.98 3.76 -3.91
CA PRO A 83 -3.44 2.39 -4.14
C PRO A 83 -2.52 1.58 -5.07
N PHE A 84 -1.74 2.26 -5.91
CA PHE A 84 -0.78 1.65 -6.83
C PHE A 84 0.63 1.51 -6.23
N TYR A 85 0.81 1.95 -4.99
CA TYR A 85 2.03 1.76 -4.23
C TYR A 85 2.34 0.27 -4.09
N GLY A 86 3.62 -0.03 -4.19
CA GLY A 86 4.16 -1.35 -3.96
C GLY A 86 5.66 -1.21 -3.74
N THR A 87 6.19 -1.95 -2.79
CA THR A 87 7.62 -2.03 -2.55
C THR A 87 8.02 -3.49 -2.33
N SER A 88 9.32 -3.75 -2.36
CA SER A 88 9.85 -5.08 -2.07
C SER A 88 9.76 -5.42 -0.60
N GLU A 89 9.81 -6.70 -0.27
CA GLU A 89 9.91 -7.15 1.11
C GLU A 89 11.06 -6.45 1.85
N VAL A 90 12.28 -6.50 1.29
CA VAL A 90 13.49 -5.91 1.90
C VAL A 90 13.30 -4.41 2.13
N ALA A 91 12.82 -3.67 1.14
CA ALA A 91 12.57 -2.24 1.29
C ALA A 91 11.45 -1.94 2.28
N ALA A 92 10.42 -2.79 2.38
CA ALA A 92 9.40 -2.62 3.40
C ALA A 92 9.98 -2.76 4.81
N TYR A 93 10.88 -3.72 5.03
CA TYR A 93 11.51 -3.97 6.34
C TYR A 93 12.58 -2.95 6.69
N ASP A 94 13.47 -2.62 5.75
CA ASP A 94 14.68 -1.86 6.04
C ASP A 94 14.53 -0.35 5.81
N SER A 95 13.47 0.07 5.12
CA SER A 95 13.33 1.46 4.65
C SER A 95 12.05 2.16 5.09
N ILE A 96 11.10 1.45 5.72
CA ILE A 96 9.94 2.08 6.35
C ILE A 96 10.28 2.31 7.82
N GLU A 97 10.51 3.57 8.19
CA GLU A 97 10.98 3.91 9.52
C GLU A 97 10.47 5.27 10.02
N PHE A 98 10.36 5.38 11.34
CA PHE A 98 10.04 6.63 12.01
C PHE A 98 11.29 7.46 12.25
N LEU A 99 11.31 8.68 11.71
CA LEU A 99 12.37 9.66 11.95
C LEU A 99 11.88 10.75 12.90
N TYR A 100 12.54 10.79 14.06
CA TYR A 100 12.24 11.72 15.14
C TYR A 100 13.42 12.70 15.25
N GLY A 101 13.52 13.58 14.25
CA GLY A 101 14.52 14.63 14.16
C GLY A 101 13.96 15.97 14.61
N THR A 102 14.08 16.97 13.74
CA THR A 102 13.44 18.29 13.95
C THR A 102 11.93 18.21 13.80
N ASP A 103 11.49 17.48 12.77
CA ASP A 103 10.11 17.07 12.58
C ASP A 103 9.97 15.56 12.83
N LYS A 104 8.75 15.14 13.21
CA LYS A 104 8.39 13.72 13.29
C LYS A 104 7.82 13.29 11.97
N GLU A 105 8.43 12.31 11.32
CA GLU A 105 7.96 11.80 10.04
C GLU A 105 8.07 10.29 9.94
N LEU A 106 7.26 9.71 9.06
CA LEU A 106 7.42 8.35 8.57
C LEU A 106 8.08 8.41 7.19
N LEU A 107 9.29 7.87 7.06
CA LEU A 107 9.90 7.65 5.76
C LEU A 107 9.47 6.30 5.19
N TYR A 108 9.36 6.25 3.86
CA TYR A 108 9.05 5.03 3.13
C TYR A 108 9.62 5.09 1.71
N PRO A 109 9.86 3.93 1.06
CA PRO A 109 10.34 3.88 -0.32
C PRO A 109 9.43 4.63 -1.30
N GLY A 110 9.98 5.56 -2.07
CA GLY A 110 9.30 6.27 -3.15
C GLY A 110 9.89 5.94 -4.53
N GLU A 111 9.30 6.47 -5.61
CA GLU A 111 9.80 6.22 -6.98
C GLU A 111 11.25 6.73 -7.20
N LEU A 112 11.63 7.79 -6.49
CA LEU A 112 12.94 8.46 -6.61
C LEU A 112 13.83 8.29 -5.36
N GLY A 113 13.54 7.31 -4.50
CA GLY A 113 14.29 7.07 -3.27
C GLY A 113 13.37 6.93 -2.07
N TYR A 114 13.29 7.96 -1.23
CA TYR A 114 12.41 8.00 -0.06
C TYR A 114 11.39 9.13 -0.19
N ASP A 115 10.15 8.82 0.15
CA ASP A 115 9.09 9.79 0.43
C ASP A 115 8.88 9.86 1.94
N GLY A 116 8.27 10.97 2.41
CA GLY A 116 8.01 11.23 3.82
C GLY A 116 6.56 11.61 4.09
N TYR A 117 6.04 11.19 5.24
CA TYR A 117 4.77 11.66 5.78
C TYR A 117 4.99 12.30 7.16
N VAL A 118 4.74 13.60 7.27
CA VAL A 118 4.89 14.36 8.51
C VAL A 118 3.78 13.98 9.50
N LEU A 119 4.17 13.52 10.68
CA LEU A 119 3.31 13.11 11.78
C LEU A 119 2.83 14.37 12.54
N LYS A 120 1.53 14.42 12.85
CA LYS A 120 0.88 15.54 13.53
C LYS A 120 0.45 15.16 14.94
#